data_AF-A0A9X8UI38-F1
#
_entry.id   AF-A0A9X8UI38-F1
#
_cell.length_a   1.000
_cell.length_b   1.000
_cell.length_c   1.000
_cell.angle_alpha   90.00
_cell.angle_beta   90.00
_cell.angle_gamma   90.00
#
_symmetry.space_group_name_H-M   'P 1'
#
loop_
_entity.id
_entity.type
_entity.pdbx_description
1 polymer ?
#
loop_
_entity_poly.entity_id
_entity_poly.type
_entity_poly.pdbx_seq_one_letter_code
_entity_poly.pdbx_strand_id
1 'polypeptide(L)'
;MTQENYNYRTSPLLLRNQFDGADIWKIPLIPKAEFSEADFENLRLIGFDRTKLENNNLLERMVHFFLYDYKFERVWKSPDSDIEKLRRYRAVLSPDFSIYTEMTPVLQLYNVFRNRWCGAYFASKGMRVVPTVSWGEENTFDFCFMGIPKGSTVAVSTYMVSAHGNHADQKEFFLKGYREMMRRLEPQRIICYNEPFPEMEGNIIFVDYELSSWKYQNDDYVPSKYLPYILGEKPLPKDSGIVIKSGYIPCNPPAHKGMGSVHGGKWTPAKPDDERFVGKPGEIKQSQTGGKGGGYHRETKIGEDGRAIIERHHSVHGNPAKHTDPHDHIIDWSKGFPDLEPPINYPDGAPVFKKYGGLKTMDDMITFVPDNRSEEQRLEDNRFKTISEFKWSVQCGAEIEFVWKDKTFGIFSKLQKTPDSPIQILITQVLIDNPEATEGWYDTPDEALEYVIDGERLRDIITRVEVTDRTI
;
A
#
# COMPACT_ATOMS: atom_id res chain seq x y z
N MET A 1 9.62 -49.38 -4.84
CA MET A 1 9.82 -48.02 -4.28
C MET A 1 11.19 -48.01 -3.62
N THR A 2 12.06 -47.05 -3.91
CA THR A 2 13.39 -46.96 -3.26
C THR A 2 13.24 -46.49 -1.82
N GLN A 3 14.22 -46.80 -0.95
CA GLN A 3 14.24 -46.31 0.43
C GLN A 3 14.25 -44.78 0.48
N GLU A 4 14.96 -44.13 -0.44
CA GLU A 4 14.98 -42.68 -0.60
C GLU A 4 13.58 -42.13 -0.93
N ASN A 5 12.87 -42.75 -1.87
CA ASN A 5 11.49 -42.36 -2.21
C ASN A 5 10.54 -42.57 -1.03
N TYR A 6 10.72 -43.65 -0.25
CA TYR A 6 9.94 -43.87 0.96
C TYR A 6 10.20 -42.76 1.99
N ASN A 7 11.47 -42.52 2.34
CA ASN A 7 11.88 -41.51 3.31
C ASN A 7 11.40 -40.10 2.92
N TYR A 8 11.50 -39.74 1.64
CA TYR A 8 11.00 -38.46 1.14
C TYR A 8 9.47 -38.37 1.28
N ARG A 9 8.72 -39.40 0.85
CA ARG A 9 7.26 -39.42 0.89
C ARG A 9 6.67 -39.51 2.28
N THR A 10 7.38 -40.14 3.22
CA THR A 10 6.98 -40.21 4.64
C THR A 10 7.60 -39.09 5.47
N SER A 11 8.32 -38.15 4.84
CA SER A 11 8.91 -37.03 5.56
C SER A 11 7.80 -36.21 6.22
N PRO A 12 7.85 -36.00 7.54
CA PRO A 12 6.88 -35.16 8.23
C PRO A 12 6.84 -33.73 7.64
N LEU A 13 7.99 -33.21 7.17
CA LEU A 13 8.05 -31.88 6.56
C LEU A 13 7.39 -31.82 5.17
N LEU A 14 7.26 -32.95 4.48
CA LEU A 14 6.48 -33.04 3.24
C LEU A 14 4.98 -33.17 3.56
N LEU A 15 4.62 -34.07 4.48
CA LEU A 15 3.23 -34.43 4.76
C LEU A 15 2.48 -33.41 5.64
N ARG A 16 3.20 -32.67 6.49
CA ARG A 16 2.64 -31.65 7.40
C ARG A 16 1.51 -32.17 8.30
N ASN A 17 1.55 -33.45 8.65
CA ASN A 17 0.51 -34.16 9.39
C ASN A 17 0.88 -34.46 10.85
N GLN A 18 1.85 -33.74 11.42
CA GLN A 18 2.31 -33.97 12.81
C GLN A 18 1.39 -33.37 13.88
N PHE A 19 0.52 -32.45 13.47
CA PHE A 19 -0.35 -31.70 14.36
C PHE A 19 -1.78 -31.92 13.93
N ASP A 20 -2.61 -32.38 14.86
CA ASP A 20 -3.99 -32.69 14.58
C ASP A 20 -4.86 -31.44 14.55
N GLY A 21 -5.81 -31.41 13.60
CA GLY A 21 -6.95 -30.51 13.56
C GLY A 21 -8.25 -31.28 13.78
N ALA A 22 -9.16 -30.73 14.58
CA ALA A 22 -10.45 -31.34 14.88
C ALA A 22 -11.49 -31.12 13.76
N ASP A 23 -11.23 -30.18 12.85
CA ASP A 23 -12.10 -29.79 11.76
C ASP A 23 -11.94 -30.66 10.50
N ILE A 24 -12.80 -30.44 9.51
CA ILE A 24 -12.81 -31.16 8.24
C ILE A 24 -11.56 -30.92 7.38
N TRP A 25 -10.88 -29.80 7.60
CA TRP A 25 -9.66 -29.42 6.88
C TRP A 25 -8.38 -29.85 7.60
N LYS A 26 -8.51 -30.44 8.80
CA LYS A 26 -7.39 -30.84 9.65
C LYS A 26 -6.42 -29.68 9.92
N ILE A 27 -6.96 -28.48 10.14
CA ILE A 27 -6.16 -27.30 10.45
C ILE A 27 -5.51 -27.47 11.84
N PRO A 28 -4.17 -27.42 11.95
CA PRO A 28 -3.48 -27.64 13.22
C PRO A 28 -3.94 -26.71 14.35
N LEU A 29 -4.06 -27.26 15.55
CA LEU A 29 -4.28 -26.44 16.74
C LEU A 29 -2.96 -25.79 17.19
N ILE A 30 -2.95 -24.46 17.31
CA ILE A 30 -1.89 -23.75 18.05
C ILE A 30 -2.25 -23.83 19.54
N PRO A 31 -1.44 -24.47 20.40
CA PRO A 31 -1.71 -24.50 21.84
C PRO A 31 -1.80 -23.08 22.43
N LYS A 32 -2.76 -22.86 23.33
CA LYS A 32 -2.90 -21.57 24.03
C LYS A 32 -1.66 -21.33 24.88
N ALA A 33 -0.93 -20.24 24.58
CA ALA A 33 0.19 -19.81 25.38
C ALA A 33 -0.28 -18.95 26.57
N GLU A 34 0.37 -19.11 27.71
CA GLU A 34 0.12 -18.33 28.91
C GLU A 34 0.98 -17.06 28.93
N PHE A 35 0.36 -15.94 29.26
CA PHE A 35 1.00 -14.63 29.33
C PHE A 35 0.56 -13.88 30.59
N SER A 36 1.49 -13.13 31.17
CA SER A 36 1.22 -12.20 32.27
C SER A 36 0.98 -10.78 31.75
N GLU A 37 0.41 -9.89 32.57
CA GLU A 37 0.26 -8.46 32.20
C GLU A 37 1.62 -7.81 31.90
N ALA A 38 2.67 -8.20 32.62
CA ALA A 38 4.05 -7.71 32.41
C ALA A 38 4.65 -8.11 31.04
N ASP A 39 4.07 -9.09 30.35
CA ASP A 39 4.50 -9.42 28.97
C ASP A 39 4.01 -8.39 27.94
N PHE A 40 3.02 -7.56 28.29
CA PHE A 40 2.40 -6.58 27.39
C PHE A 40 2.70 -5.12 27.76
N GLU A 41 3.30 -4.88 28.93
CA GLU A 41 3.70 -3.54 29.35
C GLU A 41 4.74 -2.96 28.37
N ASN A 42 4.42 -1.80 27.77
CA ASN A 42 5.23 -1.16 26.73
C ASN A 42 5.61 -2.09 25.58
N LEU A 43 4.71 -3.01 25.19
CA LEU A 43 4.97 -4.00 24.16
C LEU A 43 5.43 -3.35 22.85
N ARG A 44 6.63 -3.75 22.40
CA ARG A 44 7.12 -3.48 21.05
C ARG A 44 7.33 -4.79 20.31
N LEU A 45 7.13 -4.75 18.99
CA LEU A 45 7.36 -5.89 18.13
C LEU A 45 8.69 -5.74 17.36
N ILE A 46 9.21 -6.85 16.86
CA ILE A 46 10.34 -6.88 15.93
C ILE A 46 10.02 -7.75 14.71
N GLY A 47 10.24 -7.20 13.52
CA GLY A 47 10.01 -7.93 12.28
C GLY A 47 10.96 -9.13 12.17
N PHE A 48 10.43 -10.29 11.77
CA PHE A 48 11.20 -11.51 11.54
C PHE A 48 12.47 -11.29 10.69
N ASP A 49 12.39 -10.44 9.65
CA ASP A 49 13.50 -10.13 8.75
C ASP A 49 14.66 -9.37 9.41
N ARG A 50 14.45 -8.84 10.62
CA ARG A 50 15.47 -8.13 11.42
C ARG A 50 16.03 -8.97 12.56
N THR A 51 15.48 -10.16 12.80
CA THR A 51 16.02 -11.07 13.80
C THR A 51 17.34 -11.67 13.32
N LYS A 52 18.36 -11.70 14.20
CA LYS A 52 19.66 -12.34 13.94
C LYS A 52 20.08 -13.17 15.15
N LEU A 53 20.79 -14.28 14.91
CA LEU A 53 21.25 -15.14 15.99
C LEU A 53 22.32 -14.44 16.84
N GLU A 54 23.12 -13.53 16.28
CA GLU A 54 24.13 -12.79 17.05
C GLU A 54 23.54 -11.61 17.84
N ASN A 55 22.27 -11.25 17.61
CA ASN A 55 21.65 -10.11 18.27
C ASN A 55 21.20 -10.49 19.69
N ASN A 56 21.78 -9.83 20.69
CA ASN A 56 21.40 -9.96 22.09
C ASN A 56 20.49 -8.82 22.57
N ASN A 57 20.27 -7.80 21.73
CA ASN A 57 19.42 -6.67 22.04
C ASN A 57 17.98 -7.00 21.59
N LEU A 58 17.00 -6.42 22.28
CA LEU A 58 15.58 -6.50 21.90
C LEU A 58 14.92 -7.88 22.09
N LEU A 59 15.52 -8.76 22.89
CA LEU A 59 14.96 -10.10 23.18
C LEU A 59 13.67 -10.03 24.01
N GLU A 60 13.42 -8.91 24.68
CA GLU A 60 12.19 -8.61 25.39
C GLU A 60 10.98 -8.36 24.47
N ARG A 61 11.22 -8.16 23.15
CA ARG A 61 10.18 -7.96 22.14
C ARG A 61 9.58 -9.28 21.67
N MET A 62 8.38 -9.20 21.10
CA MET A 62 7.77 -10.32 20.38
C MET A 62 8.08 -10.24 18.88
N VAL A 63 8.37 -11.38 18.25
CA VAL A 63 8.66 -11.45 16.81
C VAL A 63 7.35 -11.45 16.03
N HIS A 64 7.21 -10.56 15.06
CA HIS A 64 6.03 -10.50 14.18
C HIS A 64 6.36 -10.80 12.72
N PHE A 65 5.33 -11.21 11.99
CA PHE A 65 5.39 -11.59 10.57
C PHE A 65 4.53 -10.71 9.67
N PHE A 66 4.07 -9.54 10.14
CA PHE A 66 3.44 -8.48 9.32
C PHE A 66 4.43 -7.90 8.31
N LEU A 67 4.87 -8.73 7.36
CA LEU A 67 5.97 -8.56 6.41
C LEU A 67 5.53 -9.16 5.06
N TYR A 68 6.38 -9.06 4.03
CA TYR A 68 6.05 -9.72 2.76
C TYR A 68 6.28 -11.21 2.95
N ASP A 69 5.36 -12.04 2.45
CA ASP A 69 5.43 -13.50 2.54
C ASP A 69 6.82 -14.04 2.18
N TYR A 70 7.43 -13.53 1.10
CA TYR A 70 8.77 -13.96 0.66
C TYR A 70 9.87 -13.77 1.72
N LYS A 71 9.72 -12.80 2.65
CA LYS A 71 10.70 -12.54 3.70
C LYS A 71 10.72 -13.64 4.77
N PHE A 72 9.61 -14.36 4.93
CA PHE A 72 9.47 -15.39 5.94
C PHE A 72 9.07 -16.75 5.41
N GLU A 73 8.85 -16.92 4.10
CA GLU A 73 8.52 -18.19 3.43
C GLU A 73 9.46 -19.34 3.86
N ARG A 74 10.71 -19.04 4.24
CA ARG A 74 11.66 -20.02 4.79
C ARG A 74 11.16 -20.74 6.05
N VAL A 75 10.34 -20.11 6.89
CA VAL A 75 9.79 -20.76 8.10
C VAL A 75 8.77 -21.85 7.74
N TRP A 76 8.18 -21.77 6.56
CA TRP A 76 7.37 -22.85 6.01
C TRP A 76 8.26 -23.90 5.36
N LYS A 77 9.16 -23.51 4.45
CA LYS A 77 9.99 -24.44 3.67
C LYS A 77 11.00 -25.24 4.50
N SER A 78 11.65 -24.58 5.46
CA SER A 78 12.73 -25.11 6.29
C SER A 78 12.52 -24.69 7.76
N PRO A 79 11.48 -25.20 8.43
CA PRO A 79 11.03 -24.66 9.72
C PRO A 79 12.07 -24.76 10.84
N ASP A 80 13.04 -25.68 10.76
CA ASP A 80 14.11 -25.81 11.76
C ASP A 80 15.15 -24.67 11.71
N SER A 81 15.29 -23.94 10.60
CA SER A 81 16.41 -22.99 10.38
C SER A 81 16.44 -21.80 11.34
N ASP A 82 15.28 -21.35 11.79
CA ASP A 82 15.16 -20.13 12.59
C ASP A 82 14.78 -20.41 14.06
N ILE A 83 14.60 -21.69 14.45
CA ILE A 83 14.10 -22.05 15.79
C ILE A 83 15.04 -21.58 16.90
N GLU A 84 16.35 -21.80 16.75
CA GLU A 84 17.33 -21.41 17.76
C GLU A 84 17.29 -19.90 18.04
N LYS A 85 17.17 -19.11 16.97
CA LYS A 85 17.06 -17.65 17.05
C LYS A 85 15.72 -17.22 17.65
N LEU A 86 14.61 -17.77 17.17
CA LEU A 86 13.27 -17.36 17.56
C LEU A 86 12.94 -17.69 19.02
N ARG A 87 13.45 -18.81 19.54
CA ARG A 87 13.26 -19.25 20.94
C ARG A 87 13.78 -18.28 22.00
N ARG A 88 14.65 -17.35 21.60
CA ARG A 88 15.29 -16.38 22.50
C ARG A 88 14.42 -15.16 22.79
N TYR A 89 13.43 -14.90 21.94
CA TYR A 89 12.53 -13.76 22.07
C TYR A 89 11.40 -14.05 23.06
N ARG A 90 10.81 -13.00 23.63
CA ARG A 90 9.70 -13.09 24.60
C ARG A 90 8.58 -13.99 24.11
N ALA A 91 8.15 -13.82 22.87
CA ALA A 91 7.16 -14.64 22.19
C ALA A 91 7.29 -14.47 20.66
N VAL A 92 6.58 -15.31 19.91
CA VAL A 92 6.58 -15.29 18.45
C VAL A 92 5.13 -15.31 17.97
N LEU A 93 4.77 -14.41 17.07
CA LEU A 93 3.48 -14.47 16.38
C LEU A 93 3.52 -15.59 15.33
N SER A 94 2.40 -16.25 15.06
CA SER A 94 2.37 -17.20 13.94
C SER A 94 2.55 -16.45 12.59
N PRO A 95 3.14 -17.09 11.56
CA PRO A 95 3.41 -16.40 10.30
C PRO A 95 2.13 -15.91 9.60
N ASP A 96 2.10 -14.63 9.24
CA ASP A 96 0.96 -13.96 8.61
C ASP A 96 0.99 -14.10 7.09
N PHE A 97 0.80 -15.32 6.58
CA PHE A 97 0.66 -15.54 5.14
C PHE A 97 -0.54 -14.77 4.61
N SER A 98 -0.35 -14.04 3.51
CA SER A 98 -1.30 -13.08 3.00
C SER A 98 -2.64 -13.72 2.59
N ILE A 99 -3.76 -13.06 2.86
CA ILE A 99 -5.11 -13.53 2.52
C ILE A 99 -5.86 -12.36 1.89
N TYR A 100 -5.88 -12.28 0.56
CA TYR A 100 -6.64 -11.24 -0.16
C TYR A 100 -8.02 -11.70 -0.55
N THR A 101 -8.94 -10.76 -0.68
CA THR A 101 -10.31 -11.00 -1.15
C THR A 101 -10.33 -11.52 -2.59
N GLU A 102 -9.34 -11.15 -3.42
CA GLU A 102 -9.19 -11.64 -4.79
C GLU A 102 -8.52 -13.01 -4.89
N MET A 103 -7.92 -13.54 -3.81
CA MET A 103 -7.36 -14.89 -3.82
C MET A 103 -8.46 -15.95 -3.93
N THR A 104 -8.21 -17.00 -4.71
CA THR A 104 -9.11 -18.16 -4.72
C THR A 104 -9.23 -18.77 -3.30
N PRO A 105 -10.41 -19.26 -2.88
CA PRO A 105 -10.59 -19.81 -1.54
C PRO A 105 -9.63 -20.93 -1.16
N VAL A 106 -9.16 -21.71 -2.15
CA VAL A 106 -8.17 -22.78 -1.94
C VAL A 106 -6.84 -22.22 -1.45
N LEU A 107 -6.38 -21.09 -2.01
CA LEU A 107 -5.15 -20.44 -1.57
C LEU A 107 -5.32 -19.78 -0.19
N GLN A 108 -6.47 -19.17 0.08
CA GLN A 108 -6.79 -18.61 1.39
C GLN A 108 -6.77 -19.70 2.48
N LEU A 109 -7.43 -20.84 2.22
CA LEU A 109 -7.42 -22.00 3.12
C LEU A 109 -6.00 -22.55 3.32
N TYR A 110 -5.23 -22.68 2.25
CA TYR A 110 -3.82 -23.12 2.33
C TYR A 110 -2.98 -22.17 3.19
N ASN A 111 -3.20 -20.86 3.10
CA ASN A 111 -2.46 -19.86 3.88
C ASN A 111 -2.82 -19.91 5.35
N VAL A 112 -4.09 -20.12 5.68
CA VAL A 112 -4.53 -20.41 7.05
C VAL A 112 -3.87 -21.68 7.56
N PHE A 113 -3.86 -22.77 6.78
CA PHE A 113 -3.18 -24.00 7.16
C PHE A 113 -1.69 -23.78 7.45
N ARG A 114 -0.97 -23.08 6.56
CA ARG A 114 0.47 -22.77 6.73
C ARG A 114 0.72 -21.97 8.00
N ASN A 115 -0.10 -20.95 8.27
CA ASN A 115 -0.03 -20.16 9.49
C ASN A 115 -0.17 -21.05 10.74
N ARG A 116 -1.24 -21.86 10.79
CA ARG A 116 -1.54 -22.72 11.94
C ARG A 116 -0.51 -23.83 12.14
N TRP A 117 -0.05 -24.45 11.06
CA TRP A 117 1.00 -25.46 11.10
C TRP A 117 2.31 -24.88 11.63
N CYS A 118 2.76 -23.72 11.13
CA CYS A 118 3.97 -23.07 11.63
C CYS A 118 3.82 -22.66 13.10
N GLY A 119 2.65 -22.15 13.51
CA GLY A 119 2.37 -21.82 14.91
C GLY A 119 2.42 -23.04 15.83
N ALA A 120 1.78 -24.16 15.43
CA ALA A 120 1.83 -25.42 16.18
C ALA A 120 3.26 -25.98 16.25
N TYR A 121 4.01 -25.90 15.15
CA TYR A 121 5.41 -26.28 15.09
C TYR A 121 6.25 -25.44 16.05
N PHE A 122 6.09 -24.12 16.05
CA PHE A 122 6.79 -23.24 16.97
C PHE A 122 6.48 -23.56 18.44
N ALA A 123 5.20 -23.80 18.76
CA ALA A 123 4.80 -24.20 20.10
C ALA A 123 5.42 -25.56 20.51
N SER A 124 5.49 -26.53 19.59
CA SER A 124 6.14 -27.83 19.84
C SER A 124 7.64 -27.73 20.13
N LYS A 125 8.28 -26.63 19.72
CA LYS A 125 9.68 -26.31 20.04
C LYS A 125 9.83 -25.50 21.33
N GLY A 126 8.75 -25.32 22.10
CA GLY A 126 8.75 -24.66 23.40
C GLY A 126 8.68 -23.13 23.35
N MET A 127 8.28 -22.55 22.20
CA MET A 127 8.05 -21.11 22.10
C MET A 127 6.64 -20.74 22.58
N ARG A 128 6.50 -19.58 23.19
CA ARG A 128 5.18 -18.96 23.42
C ARG A 128 4.71 -18.35 22.11
N VAL A 129 3.61 -18.86 21.58
CA VAL A 129 3.08 -18.47 20.27
C VAL A 129 1.80 -17.67 20.42
N VAL A 130 1.73 -16.51 19.74
CA VAL A 130 0.51 -15.72 19.59
C VAL A 130 -0.05 -15.95 18.18
N PRO A 131 -1.22 -16.58 18.01
CA PRO A 131 -1.82 -16.74 16.69
C PRO A 131 -2.11 -15.39 16.02
N THR A 132 -1.54 -15.18 14.83
CA THR A 132 -1.98 -14.10 13.94
C THR A 132 -3.22 -14.53 13.18
N VAL A 133 -4.22 -13.65 13.15
CA VAL A 133 -5.52 -13.90 12.53
C VAL A 133 -5.73 -12.94 11.38
N SER A 134 -5.98 -13.52 10.22
CA SER A 134 -6.26 -12.83 8.95
C SER A 134 -7.43 -13.53 8.28
N TRP A 135 -8.24 -12.78 7.54
CA TRP A 135 -9.46 -13.27 6.89
C TRP A 135 -9.63 -12.62 5.52
N GLY A 136 -10.39 -13.29 4.65
CA GLY A 136 -10.93 -12.70 3.43
C GLY A 136 -12.37 -12.26 3.66
N GLU A 137 -13.22 -12.36 2.64
CA GLU A 137 -14.66 -12.09 2.76
C GLU A 137 -15.37 -13.14 3.65
N GLU A 138 -16.68 -12.99 3.86
CA GLU A 138 -17.42 -13.83 4.82
C GLU A 138 -17.38 -15.33 4.47
N ASN A 139 -17.16 -15.67 3.19
CA ASN A 139 -16.96 -17.05 2.73
C ASN A 139 -15.72 -17.73 3.34
N THR A 140 -14.77 -16.96 3.89
CA THR A 140 -13.56 -17.48 4.55
C THR A 140 -13.75 -17.78 6.03
N PHE A 141 -14.83 -17.28 6.64
CA PHE A 141 -15.05 -17.34 8.07
C PHE A 141 -15.18 -18.78 8.58
N ASP A 142 -15.58 -19.71 7.71
CA ASP A 142 -15.68 -21.14 8.01
C ASP A 142 -14.35 -21.78 8.39
N PHE A 143 -13.22 -21.24 7.94
CA PHE A 143 -11.90 -21.82 8.22
C PHE A 143 -10.89 -20.84 8.84
N CYS A 144 -10.98 -19.52 8.63
CA CYS A 144 -9.93 -18.59 9.05
C CYS A 144 -9.71 -18.52 10.57
N PHE A 145 -10.72 -18.87 11.36
CA PHE A 145 -10.65 -18.92 12.83
C PHE A 145 -10.34 -20.32 13.39
N MET A 146 -10.25 -21.34 12.54
CA MET A 146 -9.93 -22.71 12.98
C MET A 146 -8.48 -22.81 13.46
N GLY A 147 -8.21 -23.81 14.30
CA GLY A 147 -6.87 -24.04 14.86
C GLY A 147 -6.45 -23.06 15.97
N ILE A 148 -7.37 -22.19 16.44
CA ILE A 148 -7.12 -21.29 17.57
C ILE A 148 -8.07 -21.62 18.72
N PRO A 149 -7.57 -21.97 19.92
CA PRO A 149 -8.39 -22.19 21.09
C PRO A 149 -9.12 -20.91 21.53
N LYS A 150 -10.34 -21.08 22.07
CA LYS A 150 -11.07 -19.97 22.70
C LYS A 150 -10.27 -19.33 23.84
N GLY A 151 -10.41 -18.02 24.01
CA GLY A 151 -9.70 -17.27 25.04
C GLY A 151 -8.20 -17.13 24.80
N SER A 152 -7.70 -17.44 23.61
CA SER A 152 -6.29 -17.19 23.25
C SER A 152 -6.01 -15.69 23.13
N THR A 153 -4.80 -15.26 23.46
CA THR A 153 -4.28 -13.97 22.99
C THR A 153 -4.03 -14.08 21.49
N VAL A 154 -4.57 -13.17 20.68
CA VAL A 154 -4.43 -13.17 19.23
C VAL A 154 -3.78 -11.87 18.74
N ALA A 155 -3.26 -11.88 17.51
CA ALA A 155 -2.72 -10.68 16.86
C ALA A 155 -3.42 -10.41 15.53
N VAL A 156 -3.70 -9.14 15.25
CA VAL A 156 -4.26 -8.64 14.00
C VAL A 156 -3.48 -7.41 13.54
N SER A 157 -3.60 -7.04 12.27
CA SER A 157 -2.99 -5.84 11.71
C SER A 157 -4.03 -5.01 10.98
N THR A 158 -4.12 -3.72 11.32
CA THR A 158 -4.94 -2.74 10.57
C THR A 158 -4.14 -2.07 9.46
N TYR A 159 -2.82 -2.24 9.41
CA TYR A 159 -1.93 -1.48 8.53
C TYR A 159 -2.37 -1.44 7.06
N MET A 160 -2.69 -2.61 6.47
CA MET A 160 -3.03 -2.70 5.05
C MET A 160 -4.48 -2.32 4.73
N VAL A 161 -5.34 -2.30 5.76
CA VAL A 161 -6.76 -1.94 5.65
C VAL A 161 -7.04 -0.51 6.10
N SER A 162 -6.06 0.21 6.65
CA SER A 162 -6.15 1.66 6.89
C SER A 162 -6.03 2.42 5.57
N ALA A 163 -6.42 3.70 5.55
CA ALA A 163 -6.23 4.56 4.39
C ALA A 163 -4.73 4.83 4.15
N HIS A 164 -4.26 4.59 2.92
CA HIS A 164 -2.88 4.84 2.50
C HIS A 164 -2.78 4.93 0.96
N GLY A 165 -1.71 5.53 0.44
CA GLY A 165 -1.39 5.61 -1.00
C GLY A 165 -2.50 6.07 -1.96
N ASN A 166 -3.27 7.10 -1.64
CA ASN A 166 -4.51 7.58 -2.28
C ASN A 166 -5.66 6.58 -2.32
N HIS A 167 -5.72 5.64 -1.38
CA HIS A 167 -6.82 4.70 -1.22
C HIS A 167 -7.50 4.91 0.13
N ALA A 168 -8.83 4.82 0.13
CA ALA A 168 -9.63 4.80 1.33
C ALA A 168 -9.26 3.59 2.21
N ASP A 169 -9.70 3.62 3.47
CA ASP A 169 -9.64 2.43 4.30
C ASP A 169 -10.59 1.32 3.80
N GLN A 170 -10.40 0.13 4.34
CA GLN A 170 -11.25 -1.04 4.15
C GLN A 170 -11.92 -1.41 5.49
N LYS A 171 -12.34 -0.40 6.26
CA LYS A 171 -12.82 -0.56 7.64
C LYS A 171 -14.00 -1.53 7.74
N GLU A 172 -15.00 -1.41 6.87
CA GLU A 172 -16.18 -2.28 6.92
C GLU A 172 -15.82 -3.75 6.70
N PHE A 173 -14.94 -4.04 5.73
CA PHE A 173 -14.40 -5.38 5.50
C PHE A 173 -13.68 -5.91 6.74
N PHE A 174 -12.79 -5.11 7.32
CA PHE A 174 -12.03 -5.51 8.49
C PHE A 174 -12.95 -5.76 9.71
N LEU A 175 -13.88 -4.85 10.00
CA LEU A 175 -14.77 -4.96 11.16
C LEU A 175 -15.71 -6.17 11.08
N LYS A 176 -16.14 -6.60 9.88
CA LYS A 176 -16.93 -7.82 9.71
C LYS A 176 -16.17 -9.06 10.20
N GLY A 177 -14.96 -9.27 9.71
CA GLY A 177 -14.14 -10.41 10.15
C GLY A 177 -13.65 -10.26 11.59
N TYR A 178 -13.38 -9.04 12.05
CA TYR A 178 -13.03 -8.78 13.44
C TYR A 178 -14.17 -9.19 14.40
N ARG A 179 -15.42 -8.81 14.11
CA ARG A 179 -16.57 -9.20 14.95
C ARG A 179 -16.78 -10.71 14.94
N GLU A 180 -16.60 -11.37 13.80
CA GLU A 180 -16.69 -12.83 13.72
C GLU A 180 -15.56 -13.53 14.49
N MET A 181 -14.33 -12.99 14.43
CA MET A 181 -13.20 -13.42 15.26
C MET A 181 -13.56 -13.35 16.74
N MET A 182 -14.08 -12.20 17.19
CA MET A 182 -14.49 -11.99 18.57
C MET A 182 -15.55 -13.01 19.00
N ARG A 183 -16.55 -13.25 18.15
CA ARG A 183 -17.63 -14.21 18.41
C ARG A 183 -17.15 -15.66 18.53
N ARG A 184 -16.21 -16.10 17.69
CA ARG A 184 -15.75 -17.49 17.65
C ARG A 184 -14.65 -17.78 18.66
N LEU A 185 -13.69 -16.87 18.78
CA LEU A 185 -12.49 -17.08 19.57
C LEU A 185 -12.61 -16.53 20.99
N GLU A 186 -13.50 -15.57 21.25
CA GLU A 186 -13.65 -14.91 22.55
C GLU A 186 -12.27 -14.54 23.14
N PRO A 187 -11.41 -13.82 22.38
CA PRO A 187 -10.02 -13.66 22.74
C PRO A 187 -9.86 -12.89 24.06
N GLN A 188 -8.97 -13.36 24.92
CA GLN A 188 -8.68 -12.69 26.19
C GLN A 188 -7.98 -11.34 25.98
N ARG A 189 -7.23 -11.23 24.87
CA ARG A 189 -6.45 -10.05 24.48
C ARG A 189 -6.20 -10.06 22.98
N ILE A 190 -6.18 -8.86 22.38
CA ILE A 190 -5.90 -8.65 20.97
C ILE A 190 -4.70 -7.72 20.84
N ILE A 191 -3.60 -8.19 20.25
CA ILE A 191 -2.49 -7.33 19.83
C ILE A 191 -2.86 -6.73 18.47
N CYS A 192 -3.06 -5.42 18.41
CA CYS A 192 -3.34 -4.71 17.17
C CYS A 192 -2.07 -4.01 16.68
N TYR A 193 -1.53 -4.47 15.55
CA TYR A 193 -0.40 -3.85 14.89
C TYR A 193 -0.90 -2.75 13.93
N ASN A 194 -0.43 -1.52 14.14
CA ASN A 194 -0.98 -0.27 13.59
C ASN A 194 -2.24 0.25 14.32
N GLU A 195 -2.62 1.50 14.02
CA GLU A 195 -3.71 2.23 14.67
C GLU A 195 -5.04 1.44 14.57
N PRO A 196 -5.68 1.11 15.69
CA PRO A 196 -6.96 0.41 15.70
C PRO A 196 -8.08 1.32 15.19
N PHE A 197 -9.10 0.73 14.56
CA PHE A 197 -10.32 1.48 14.25
C PHE A 197 -11.10 1.78 15.54
N PRO A 198 -11.74 2.97 15.66
CA PRO A 198 -12.52 3.33 16.84
C PRO A 198 -13.60 2.32 17.25
N GLU A 199 -14.14 1.58 16.28
CA GLU A 199 -15.19 0.58 16.47
C GLU A 199 -14.67 -0.82 16.89
N MET A 200 -13.35 -0.98 17.05
CA MET A 200 -12.78 -2.24 17.55
C MET A 200 -13.05 -2.39 19.06
N GLU A 201 -13.72 -3.48 19.43
CA GLU A 201 -14.04 -3.81 20.82
C GLU A 201 -13.10 -4.89 21.39
N GLY A 202 -12.98 -4.96 22.72
CA GLY A 202 -12.21 -5.98 23.44
C GLY A 202 -10.98 -5.43 24.16
N ASN A 203 -10.15 -6.34 24.70
CA ASN A 203 -8.92 -5.99 25.40
C ASN A 203 -7.77 -5.79 24.39
N ILE A 204 -7.73 -4.62 23.77
CA ILE A 204 -6.80 -4.30 22.69
C ILE A 204 -5.49 -3.74 23.25
N ILE A 205 -4.37 -4.36 22.88
CA ILE A 205 -3.03 -3.82 23.05
C ILE A 205 -2.60 -3.21 21.73
N PHE A 206 -2.59 -1.89 21.68
CA PHE A 206 -2.11 -1.15 20.52
C PHE A 206 -0.59 -1.21 20.42
N VAL A 207 -0.09 -1.62 19.26
CA VAL A 207 1.32 -1.56 18.90
C VAL A 207 1.48 -0.61 17.73
N ASP A 208 2.16 0.51 18.00
CA ASP A 208 2.52 1.48 16.98
C ASP A 208 3.48 0.88 15.94
N TYR A 209 3.09 1.01 14.67
CA TYR A 209 3.86 0.51 13.53
C TYR A 209 5.24 1.18 13.43
N GLU A 210 5.30 2.51 13.53
CA GLU A 210 6.53 3.27 13.37
C GLU A 210 7.51 2.93 14.49
N LEU A 211 7.04 2.88 15.75
CA LEU A 211 7.90 2.54 16.89
C LEU A 211 8.42 1.10 16.87
N SER A 212 7.70 0.20 16.20
CA SER A 212 8.14 -1.18 15.95
C SER A 212 8.90 -1.32 14.63
N SER A 213 9.03 -0.25 13.84
CA SER A 213 9.77 -0.23 12.58
C SER A 213 11.28 -0.18 12.82
N TRP A 214 12.03 -0.57 11.80
CA TRP A 214 13.49 -0.57 11.82
C TRP A 214 14.11 0.82 12.05
N LYS A 215 13.37 1.91 11.78
CA LYS A 215 13.86 3.28 11.93
C LYS A 215 14.09 3.65 13.39
N TYR A 216 13.22 3.18 14.28
CA TYR A 216 13.23 3.52 15.71
C TYR A 216 13.57 2.32 16.59
N GLN A 217 14.20 1.29 16.02
CA GLN A 217 14.54 0.05 16.72
C GLN A 217 15.46 0.27 17.93
N ASN A 218 16.31 1.30 17.90
CA ASN A 218 17.30 1.62 18.93
C ASN A 218 17.03 2.92 19.70
N ASP A 219 15.88 3.58 19.49
CA ASP A 219 15.59 4.85 20.15
C ASP A 219 14.77 4.65 21.43
N ASP A 220 15.22 5.30 22.51
CA ASP A 220 14.47 5.51 23.74
C ASP A 220 13.33 6.50 23.47
N TYR A 221 12.23 5.97 22.91
CA TYR A 221 11.04 6.77 22.66
C TYR A 221 10.36 7.17 23.98
N VAL A 222 10.29 8.48 24.21
CA VAL A 222 9.39 9.09 25.20
C VAL A 222 8.04 9.29 24.53
N PRO A 223 6.97 8.60 24.97
CA PRO A 223 5.64 8.81 24.44
C PRO A 223 5.27 10.27 24.43
N SER A 224 4.68 10.72 23.32
CA SER A 224 4.06 12.04 23.27
C SER A 224 3.15 12.19 24.50
N LYS A 225 3.26 13.31 25.22
CA LYS A 225 2.37 13.65 26.34
C LYS A 225 0.89 13.66 25.95
N TYR A 226 0.60 13.60 24.64
CA TYR A 226 -0.73 13.57 24.07
C TYR A 226 -1.26 12.15 23.77
N LEU A 227 -0.42 11.11 23.88
CA LEU A 227 -0.81 9.71 23.61
C LEU A 227 -2.08 9.26 24.39
N PRO A 228 -2.27 9.60 25.68
CA PRO A 228 -3.50 9.23 26.39
C PRO A 228 -4.76 9.88 25.81
N TYR A 229 -4.64 11.02 25.14
CA TYR A 229 -5.77 11.68 24.48
C TYR A 229 -6.04 11.06 23.10
N ILE A 230 -4.98 10.63 22.39
CA ILE A 230 -5.06 9.93 21.10
C ILE A 230 -5.71 8.56 21.28
N LEU A 231 -5.35 7.85 22.34
CA LEU A 231 -5.90 6.53 22.68
C LEU A 231 -7.31 6.58 23.30
N GLY A 232 -7.89 7.76 23.47
CA GLY A 232 -9.20 7.93 24.11
C GLY A 232 -9.22 7.67 25.62
N GLU A 233 -8.05 7.45 26.25
CA GLU A 233 -7.91 7.26 27.70
C GLU A 233 -8.19 8.55 28.49
N LYS A 234 -8.05 9.71 27.84
CA LYS A 234 -8.38 11.03 28.40
C LYS A 234 -9.17 11.88 27.40
N PRO A 235 -10.22 12.61 27.84
CA PRO A 235 -10.92 13.55 26.98
C PRO A 235 -10.00 14.71 26.58
N LEU A 236 -10.10 15.19 25.34
CA LEU A 236 -9.34 16.34 24.85
C LEU A 236 -9.57 17.56 25.77
N PRO A 237 -8.52 18.34 26.11
CA PRO A 237 -8.68 19.54 26.93
C PRO A 237 -9.64 20.53 26.27
N LYS A 238 -10.53 21.15 27.06
CA LYS A 238 -11.39 22.24 26.57
C LYS A 238 -10.51 23.34 25.98
N ASP A 239 -10.87 23.79 24.78
CA ASP A 239 -10.16 24.82 23.99
C ASP A 239 -8.79 24.40 23.41
N SER A 240 -8.49 23.10 23.35
CA SER A 240 -7.26 22.66 22.68
C SER A 240 -7.39 22.74 21.16
N GLY A 241 -6.49 23.48 20.50
CA GLY A 241 -6.31 23.46 19.04
C GLY A 241 -5.67 22.15 18.52
N ILE A 242 -5.75 21.06 19.31
CA ILE A 242 -5.18 19.76 18.97
C ILE A 242 -6.08 19.15 17.89
N VAL A 243 -5.62 19.22 16.64
CA VAL A 243 -6.17 18.45 15.53
C VAL A 243 -5.55 17.06 15.61
N ILE A 244 -6.34 16.04 15.95
CA ILE A 244 -5.92 14.65 15.77
C ILE A 244 -5.93 14.40 14.26
N LYS A 245 -4.77 14.58 13.64
CA LYS A 245 -4.55 14.13 12.26
C LYS A 245 -4.24 12.64 12.30
N SER A 246 -5.24 11.79 12.09
CA SER A 246 -5.01 10.43 11.61
C SER A 246 -4.61 10.54 10.13
N GLY A 247 -3.42 10.07 9.76
CA GLY A 247 -2.99 10.19 8.37
C GLY A 247 -1.54 9.78 8.07
N TYR A 248 -1.45 8.90 7.06
CA TYR A 248 -0.37 8.61 6.12
C TYR A 248 1.02 8.22 6.63
N ILE A 249 1.27 6.91 6.52
CA ILE A 249 2.61 6.33 6.49
C ILE A 249 2.95 6.01 5.02
N PRO A 250 4.08 6.49 4.48
CA PRO A 250 4.50 6.15 3.13
C PRO A 250 4.90 4.67 3.05
N CYS A 251 4.14 3.90 2.29
CA CYS A 251 4.46 2.53 1.93
C CYS A 251 5.43 2.49 0.73
N ASN A 252 6.23 1.44 0.66
CA ASN A 252 7.03 1.05 -0.51
C ASN A 252 6.45 -0.31 -0.98
N PRO A 253 6.81 -0.80 -2.17
CA PRO A 253 6.06 -0.77 -3.45
C PRO A 253 4.75 -1.63 -3.47
N PRO A 254 3.99 -1.66 -4.59
CA PRO A 254 2.89 -2.63 -4.75
C PRO A 254 3.45 -4.04 -4.93
N ALA A 255 3.41 -4.80 -3.84
CA ALA A 255 3.37 -6.26 -3.83
C ALA A 255 2.77 -6.64 -2.49
N HIS A 256 1.51 -7.02 -2.52
CA HIS A 256 0.62 -7.02 -1.36
C HIS A 256 1.19 -7.87 -0.19
N LYS A 257 1.07 -7.36 1.04
CA LYS A 257 1.15 -8.15 2.30
C LYS A 257 -0.19 -8.11 3.02
N GLY A 258 -0.46 -9.03 3.94
CA GLY A 258 -1.59 -8.92 4.88
C GLY A 258 -2.94 -9.29 4.27
N MET A 259 -4.01 -8.60 4.71
CA MET A 259 -5.41 -8.89 4.36
C MET A 259 -6.13 -7.69 3.74
N GLY A 260 -7.31 -7.93 3.17
CA GLY A 260 -8.10 -6.94 2.43
C GLY A 260 -8.06 -7.20 0.92
N SER A 261 -8.47 -6.22 0.13
CA SER A 261 -8.25 -6.21 -1.31
C SER A 261 -6.77 -6.02 -1.61
N VAL A 262 -6.26 -6.73 -2.62
CA VAL A 262 -4.93 -6.44 -3.20
C VAL A 262 -4.85 -4.98 -3.62
N HIS A 263 -5.91 -4.41 -4.17
CA HIS A 263 -5.90 -3.05 -4.67
C HIS A 263 -5.97 -1.97 -3.56
N GLY A 264 -6.09 -2.37 -2.29
CA GLY A 264 -6.39 -1.45 -1.20
C GLY A 264 -7.87 -1.07 -1.17
N GLY A 265 -8.24 -0.06 -0.37
CA GLY A 265 -9.59 0.50 -0.44
C GLY A 265 -9.84 1.25 -1.75
N LYS A 266 -11.03 1.81 -1.92
CA LYS A 266 -11.35 2.56 -3.15
C LYS A 266 -10.40 3.75 -3.31
N TRP A 267 -9.86 3.97 -4.51
CA TRP A 267 -9.06 5.16 -4.79
C TRP A 267 -9.85 6.44 -4.49
N THR A 268 -9.16 7.42 -3.91
CA THR A 268 -9.69 8.73 -3.52
C THR A 268 -8.80 9.85 -4.05
N PRO A 269 -9.36 10.92 -4.64
CA PRO A 269 -8.63 12.13 -5.02
C PRO A 269 -7.70 12.63 -3.91
N ALA A 270 -6.42 12.88 -4.22
CA ALA A 270 -5.44 13.35 -3.25
C ALA A 270 -5.46 14.88 -3.12
N LYS A 271 -5.68 15.55 -4.25
CA LYS A 271 -5.82 17.01 -4.36
C LYS A 271 -7.11 17.36 -5.12
N PRO A 272 -7.63 18.60 -4.99
CA PRO A 272 -8.88 19.01 -5.64
C PRO A 272 -8.92 18.76 -7.16
N ASP A 273 -7.76 18.89 -7.82
CA ASP A 273 -7.62 18.65 -9.25
C ASP A 273 -7.79 17.18 -9.67
N ASP A 274 -7.59 16.22 -8.75
CA ASP A 274 -7.79 14.80 -9.01
C ASP A 274 -9.29 14.42 -9.06
N GLU A 275 -10.18 15.29 -8.55
CA GLU A 275 -11.64 15.08 -8.62
C GLU A 275 -12.16 15.00 -10.07
N ARG A 276 -11.34 15.42 -11.04
CA ARG A 276 -11.66 15.26 -12.46
C ARG A 276 -11.78 13.80 -12.90
N PHE A 277 -11.15 12.87 -12.19
CA PHE A 277 -11.16 11.44 -12.55
C PHE A 277 -12.46 10.70 -12.18
N VAL A 278 -13.35 11.32 -11.41
CA VAL A 278 -14.61 10.71 -10.94
C VAL A 278 -15.78 11.66 -11.14
N GLY A 279 -16.92 11.18 -11.62
CA GLY A 279 -18.05 12.07 -11.95
C GLY A 279 -19.33 11.32 -12.35
N LYS A 280 -20.25 12.04 -12.99
CA LYS A 280 -21.49 11.47 -13.52
C LYS A 280 -21.24 10.77 -14.86
N PRO A 281 -21.92 9.65 -15.15
CA PRO A 281 -21.82 9.00 -16.45
C PRO A 281 -22.05 9.94 -17.64
N GLY A 282 -21.11 9.95 -18.59
CA GLY A 282 -21.16 10.78 -19.79
C GLY A 282 -20.75 12.24 -19.61
N GLU A 283 -20.39 12.66 -18.39
CA GLU A 283 -19.86 13.98 -18.08
C GLU A 283 -18.51 14.22 -18.77
N ILE A 284 -18.27 15.45 -19.22
CA ILE A 284 -16.94 15.91 -19.61
C ILE A 284 -16.52 16.98 -18.59
N LYS A 285 -15.45 16.71 -17.87
CA LYS A 285 -14.88 17.65 -16.92
C LYS A 285 -13.77 18.46 -17.58
N GLN A 286 -13.77 19.76 -17.35
CA GLN A 286 -12.71 20.66 -17.79
C GLN A 286 -11.90 21.12 -16.59
N SER A 287 -10.59 20.92 -16.63
CA SER A 287 -9.68 21.41 -15.60
C SER A 287 -8.51 22.16 -16.23
N GLN A 288 -7.85 22.99 -15.43
CA GLN A 288 -6.66 23.73 -15.84
C GLN A 288 -5.55 23.46 -14.83
N THR A 289 -4.37 23.10 -15.32
CA THR A 289 -3.20 23.00 -14.45
C THR A 289 -2.35 24.28 -14.51
N GLY A 290 -1.54 24.50 -13.49
CA GLY A 290 -0.53 25.56 -13.45
C GLY A 290 0.73 25.17 -14.23
N GLY A 291 1.72 26.07 -14.25
CA GLY A 291 3.04 25.81 -14.85
C GLY A 291 3.75 27.09 -15.25
N LYS A 292 5.09 27.07 -15.29
CA LYS A 292 5.90 28.26 -15.62
C LYS A 292 5.63 28.80 -17.04
N GLY A 293 5.04 28.00 -17.92
CA GLY A 293 4.64 28.37 -19.28
C GLY A 293 3.17 28.83 -19.46
N GLY A 294 2.43 29.09 -18.37
CA GLY A 294 1.01 29.49 -18.44
C GLY A 294 0.02 28.34 -18.23
N GLY A 295 0.52 27.14 -17.89
CA GLY A 295 -0.28 25.94 -17.68
C GLY A 295 -0.95 25.40 -18.95
N TYR A 296 -1.84 24.43 -18.81
CA TYR A 296 -2.64 23.92 -19.92
C TYR A 296 -4.02 23.44 -19.47
N HIS A 297 -4.91 23.26 -20.44
CA HIS A 297 -6.27 22.79 -20.25
C HIS A 297 -6.37 21.28 -20.45
N ARG A 298 -7.24 20.65 -19.67
CA ARG A 298 -7.56 19.22 -19.79
C ARG A 298 -9.06 18.99 -19.93
N GLU A 299 -9.41 17.99 -20.72
CA GLU A 299 -10.77 17.46 -20.81
C GLU A 299 -10.79 16.00 -20.36
N THR A 300 -11.53 15.69 -19.30
CA THR A 300 -11.66 14.33 -18.76
C THR A 300 -13.05 13.81 -19.03
N LYS A 301 -13.18 12.73 -19.81
CA LYS A 301 -14.49 12.12 -20.12
C LYS A 301 -14.79 10.99 -19.15
N ILE A 302 -15.97 11.04 -18.52
CA ILE A 302 -16.44 10.05 -17.56
C ILE A 302 -17.26 8.95 -18.27
N GLY A 303 -16.90 7.69 -18.00
CA GLY A 303 -17.57 6.50 -18.49
C GLY A 303 -18.85 6.17 -17.74
N GLU A 304 -19.50 5.08 -18.13
CA GLU A 304 -20.81 4.66 -17.59
C GLU A 304 -20.78 4.31 -16.09
N ASP A 305 -19.62 3.93 -15.57
CA ASP A 305 -19.41 3.55 -14.18
C ASP A 305 -18.99 4.74 -13.27
N GLY A 306 -19.02 5.97 -13.81
CA GLY A 306 -18.68 7.19 -13.09
C GLY A 306 -17.18 7.44 -12.93
N ARG A 307 -16.32 6.69 -13.63
CA ARG A 307 -14.86 6.87 -13.65
C ARG A 307 -14.40 7.41 -15.00
N ALA A 308 -13.30 8.17 -15.00
CA ALA A 308 -12.70 8.68 -16.23
C ALA A 308 -12.27 7.53 -17.15
N ILE A 309 -12.54 7.65 -18.45
CA ILE A 309 -12.14 6.65 -19.45
C ILE A 309 -11.07 7.18 -20.41
N ILE A 310 -11.01 8.50 -20.58
CA ILE A 310 -10.03 9.18 -21.42
C ILE A 310 -9.85 10.61 -20.90
N GLU A 311 -8.61 11.09 -20.91
CA GLU A 311 -8.23 12.46 -20.59
C GLU A 311 -7.48 13.06 -21.77
N ARG A 312 -7.84 14.27 -22.18
CA ARG A 312 -7.19 15.03 -23.25
C ARG A 312 -6.36 16.14 -22.65
N HIS A 313 -5.11 16.25 -23.08
CA HIS A 313 -4.20 17.34 -22.72
C HIS A 313 -4.05 18.28 -23.91
N HIS A 314 -4.29 19.58 -23.69
CA HIS A 314 -4.08 20.65 -24.69
C HIS A 314 -2.70 21.27 -24.49
N SER A 315 -1.65 20.48 -24.69
CA SER A 315 -0.25 20.85 -24.49
C SER A 315 0.68 19.92 -25.25
N VAL A 316 1.88 20.41 -25.57
CA VAL A 316 3.01 19.57 -26.02
C VAL A 316 4.00 19.26 -24.89
N HIS A 317 3.77 19.79 -23.69
CA HIS A 317 4.64 19.69 -22.51
C HIS A 317 6.11 20.06 -22.77
N GLY A 318 6.32 21.03 -23.66
CA GLY A 318 7.66 21.44 -24.10
C GLY A 318 8.41 20.37 -24.94
N ASN A 319 7.77 19.27 -25.34
CA ASN A 319 8.34 18.23 -26.19
C ASN A 319 7.39 17.85 -27.36
N PRO A 320 7.34 18.69 -28.42
CA PRO A 320 6.46 18.46 -29.58
C PRO A 320 6.82 17.22 -30.41
N ALA A 321 8.00 16.62 -30.19
CA ALA A 321 8.39 15.37 -30.84
C ALA A 321 7.68 14.15 -30.23
N LYS A 322 7.20 14.26 -28.99
CA LYS A 322 6.56 13.17 -28.23
C LYS A 322 5.08 13.42 -27.96
N HIS A 323 4.64 14.68 -27.95
CA HIS A 323 3.25 15.07 -27.73
C HIS A 323 2.74 16.01 -28.82
N THR A 324 1.57 15.70 -29.37
CA THR A 324 0.79 16.66 -30.18
C THR A 324 -0.09 17.52 -29.30
N ASP A 325 -0.48 18.68 -29.80
CA ASP A 325 -1.49 19.53 -29.16
C ASP A 325 -2.80 19.51 -29.97
N PRO A 326 -3.89 18.86 -29.49
CA PRO A 326 -3.95 18.08 -28.24
C PRO A 326 -3.50 16.61 -28.42
N HIS A 327 -3.34 15.89 -27.31
CA HIS A 327 -3.16 14.43 -27.26
C HIS A 327 -4.05 13.81 -26.16
N ASP A 328 -4.36 12.51 -26.29
CA ASP A 328 -5.23 11.81 -25.33
C ASP A 328 -4.48 10.71 -24.56
N HIS A 329 -4.91 10.47 -23.32
CA HIS A 329 -4.54 9.31 -22.52
C HIS A 329 -5.80 8.49 -22.21
N ILE A 330 -5.79 7.19 -22.54
CA ILE A 330 -6.80 6.27 -22.01
C ILE A 330 -6.55 6.12 -20.50
N ILE A 331 -7.61 6.11 -19.70
CA ILE A 331 -7.48 5.91 -18.25
C ILE A 331 -7.90 4.48 -17.92
N ASP A 332 -6.92 3.63 -17.60
CA ASP A 332 -7.18 2.27 -17.12
C ASP A 332 -7.43 2.26 -15.61
N TRP A 333 -8.44 1.51 -15.17
CA TRP A 333 -8.80 1.33 -13.76
C TRP A 333 -8.62 -0.12 -13.29
N SER A 334 -8.07 -1.00 -14.13
CA SER A 334 -7.88 -2.43 -13.80
C SER A 334 -7.05 -2.65 -12.53
N LYS A 335 -6.20 -1.68 -12.17
CA LYS A 335 -5.35 -1.70 -10.98
C LYS A 335 -6.01 -1.11 -9.72
N GLY A 336 -7.22 -0.58 -9.83
CA GLY A 336 -7.97 0.03 -8.72
C GLY A 336 -7.82 1.55 -8.56
N PHE A 337 -6.95 2.17 -9.36
CA PHE A 337 -6.65 3.61 -9.39
C PHE A 337 -6.54 4.09 -10.85
N PRO A 338 -6.61 5.41 -11.15
CA PRO A 338 -6.49 5.91 -12.51
C PRO A 338 -5.05 5.74 -13.00
N ASP A 339 -4.89 4.95 -14.06
CA ASP A 339 -3.60 4.72 -14.70
C ASP A 339 -3.63 5.32 -16.11
N LEU A 340 -2.84 6.36 -16.34
CA LEU A 340 -2.77 7.05 -17.63
C LEU A 340 -1.95 6.19 -18.59
N GLU A 341 -2.59 5.66 -19.63
CA GLU A 341 -1.94 4.87 -20.68
C GLU A 341 -1.13 5.76 -21.63
N PRO A 342 -0.24 5.20 -22.47
CA PRO A 342 0.59 5.98 -23.39
C PRO A 342 -0.19 7.03 -24.20
N PRO A 343 0.43 8.18 -24.51
CA PRO A 343 -0.25 9.25 -25.24
C PRO A 343 -0.63 8.81 -26.64
N ILE A 344 -1.87 9.14 -27.01
CA ILE A 344 -2.41 9.01 -28.36
C ILE A 344 -2.27 10.36 -29.03
N ASN A 345 -1.28 10.46 -29.92
CA ASN A 345 -0.97 11.66 -30.67
C ASN A 345 -1.83 11.81 -31.93
N TYR A 346 -2.19 13.04 -32.25
CA TYR A 346 -3.03 13.41 -33.38
C TYR A 346 -2.37 14.46 -34.30
N PRO A 347 -1.39 14.08 -35.14
CA PRO A 347 -0.75 14.99 -36.08
C PRO A 347 -1.75 15.67 -37.04
N ASP A 348 -2.85 14.99 -37.36
CA ASP A 348 -3.89 15.43 -38.29
C ASP A 348 -5.16 15.98 -37.58
N GLY A 349 -5.07 16.27 -36.28
CA GLY A 349 -6.15 16.79 -35.46
C GLY A 349 -6.94 15.73 -34.69
N ALA A 350 -7.27 16.04 -33.44
CA ALA A 350 -7.89 15.09 -32.53
C ALA A 350 -9.41 14.92 -32.76
N PRO A 351 -9.96 13.71 -32.53
CA PRO A 351 -11.39 13.48 -32.62
C PRO A 351 -12.15 14.27 -31.55
N VAL A 352 -13.37 14.72 -31.86
CA VAL A 352 -14.23 15.36 -30.84
C VAL A 352 -14.68 14.32 -29.82
N PHE A 353 -14.60 14.67 -28.53
CA PHE A 353 -15.25 13.88 -27.48
C PHE A 353 -16.77 13.84 -27.72
N LYS A 354 -17.24 12.74 -28.31
CA LYS A 354 -18.68 12.53 -28.55
C LYS A 354 -19.41 12.35 -27.22
N LYS A 355 -20.46 13.16 -27.02
CA LYS A 355 -21.41 13.08 -25.90
C LYS A 355 -22.43 11.95 -26.15
N TYR A 356 -22.80 11.18 -25.13
CA TYR A 356 -23.86 10.18 -25.26
C TYR A 356 -25.24 10.86 -25.39
N GLY A 357 -26.12 10.30 -26.22
CA GLY A 357 -27.35 10.95 -26.69
C GLY A 357 -28.45 11.12 -25.63
N GLY A 358 -29.03 12.33 -25.60
CA GLY A 358 -30.25 12.67 -24.87
C GLY A 358 -30.69 14.09 -25.24
N LEU A 359 -32.01 14.34 -25.27
CA LEU A 359 -32.62 15.64 -25.57
C LEU A 359 -31.91 16.78 -24.81
N LYS A 360 -31.55 17.85 -25.54
CA LYS A 360 -30.95 19.07 -24.99
C LYS A 360 -31.81 19.66 -23.87
N THR A 361 -31.51 19.33 -22.62
CA THR A 361 -31.89 20.15 -21.46
C THR A 361 -30.69 21.00 -21.08
N MET A 362 -30.94 22.28 -20.75
CA MET A 362 -29.95 23.35 -20.52
C MET A 362 -29.00 23.17 -19.32
N ASP A 363 -28.87 21.96 -18.77
CA ASP A 363 -27.88 21.61 -17.75
C ASP A 363 -26.68 20.99 -18.50
N ASP A 364 -25.91 21.85 -19.17
CA ASP A 364 -24.80 21.43 -20.04
C ASP A 364 -23.79 20.59 -19.24
N MET A 365 -23.59 19.33 -19.66
CA MET A 365 -22.68 18.33 -19.09
C MET A 365 -21.18 18.65 -19.29
N ILE A 366 -20.81 19.91 -19.13
CA ILE A 366 -19.43 20.37 -19.02
C ILE A 366 -19.29 20.96 -17.62
N THR A 367 -18.63 20.22 -16.74
CA THR A 367 -18.35 20.71 -15.40
C THR A 367 -16.94 21.28 -15.40
N PHE A 368 -16.82 22.57 -15.12
CA PHE A 368 -15.53 23.15 -14.80
C PHE A 368 -15.14 22.67 -13.39
N VAL A 369 -13.94 22.11 -13.24
CA VAL A 369 -13.35 21.80 -11.93
C VAL A 369 -12.57 23.04 -11.51
N PRO A 370 -13.12 23.93 -10.67
CA PRO A 370 -12.48 25.18 -10.34
C PRO A 370 -11.25 24.95 -9.48
N ASP A 371 -10.10 25.42 -9.96
CA ASP A 371 -8.89 25.46 -9.15
C ASP A 371 -8.76 26.81 -8.44
N ASN A 372 -9.35 26.89 -7.25
CA ASN A 372 -9.34 28.08 -6.38
C ASN A 372 -8.05 28.20 -5.55
N ARG A 373 -7.05 27.34 -5.76
CA ARG A 373 -5.81 27.35 -4.99
C ARG A 373 -4.90 28.49 -5.44
N SER A 374 -4.16 29.08 -4.50
CA SER A 374 -3.03 29.97 -4.83
C SER A 374 -1.91 29.18 -5.51
N GLU A 375 -0.98 29.89 -6.17
CA GLU A 375 0.21 29.27 -6.76
C GLU A 375 1.02 28.49 -5.72
N GLU A 376 1.23 29.06 -4.53
CA GLU A 376 1.90 28.40 -3.40
C GLU A 376 1.21 27.09 -2.98
N GLN A 377 -0.13 27.09 -2.94
CA GLN A 377 -0.91 25.89 -2.61
C GLN A 377 -0.79 24.82 -3.70
N ARG A 378 -0.77 25.20 -4.98
CA ARG A 378 -0.59 24.26 -6.10
C ARG A 378 0.79 23.61 -6.05
N LEU A 379 1.83 24.39 -5.81
CA LEU A 379 3.20 23.88 -5.68
C LEU A 379 3.34 22.90 -4.51
N GLU A 380 2.75 23.22 -3.35
CA GLU A 380 2.79 22.32 -2.19
C GLU A 380 1.95 21.05 -2.41
N ASP A 381 0.81 21.13 -3.10
CA ASP A 381 -0.01 19.95 -3.46
C ASP A 381 0.70 19.04 -4.47
N ASN A 382 1.49 19.59 -5.39
CA ASN A 382 2.23 18.84 -6.40
C ASN A 382 3.55 18.25 -5.87
N ARG A 383 4.09 18.81 -4.79
CA ARG A 383 5.38 18.42 -4.21
C ARG A 383 5.38 16.96 -3.75
N PHE A 384 6.42 16.22 -4.14
CA PHE A 384 6.71 14.91 -3.58
C PHE A 384 7.28 15.02 -2.16
N LYS A 385 6.59 14.45 -1.17
CA LYS A 385 7.08 14.39 0.21
C LYS A 385 8.02 13.21 0.41
N THR A 386 7.85 12.16 -0.41
CA THR A 386 8.69 10.96 -0.36
C THR A 386 9.06 10.45 -1.75
N ILE A 387 10.15 9.68 -1.81
CA ILE A 387 10.53 8.96 -3.03
C ILE A 387 9.43 7.98 -3.47
N SER A 388 8.69 7.39 -2.53
CA SER A 388 7.60 6.47 -2.87
C SER A 388 6.47 7.14 -3.64
N GLU A 389 6.09 8.37 -3.25
CA GLU A 389 5.07 9.15 -3.97
C GLU A 389 5.50 9.42 -5.41
N PHE A 390 6.78 9.76 -5.62
CA PHE A 390 7.35 9.91 -6.96
C PHE A 390 7.23 8.63 -7.77
N LYS A 391 7.70 7.50 -7.22
CA LYS A 391 7.64 6.21 -7.92
C LYS A 391 6.22 5.81 -8.28
N TRP A 392 5.27 6.03 -7.38
CA TRP A 392 3.86 5.73 -7.60
C TRP A 392 3.27 6.59 -8.72
N SER A 393 3.54 7.90 -8.71
CA SER A 393 3.11 8.83 -9.76
C SER A 393 3.62 8.39 -11.14
N VAL A 394 4.92 8.11 -11.27
CA VAL A 394 5.51 7.59 -12.52
C VAL A 394 4.89 6.25 -12.94
N GLN A 395 4.61 5.35 -11.99
CA GLN A 395 3.97 4.06 -12.29
C GLN A 395 2.53 4.20 -12.79
N CYS A 396 1.82 5.25 -12.37
CA CYS A 396 0.46 5.57 -12.82
C CYS A 396 0.43 6.32 -14.17
N GLY A 397 1.57 6.40 -14.87
CA GLY A 397 1.65 7.09 -16.15
C GLY A 397 1.71 8.62 -16.01
N ALA A 398 2.05 9.15 -14.83
CA ALA A 398 2.07 10.60 -14.66
C ALA A 398 3.07 11.28 -15.60
N GLU A 399 2.61 12.39 -16.16
CA GLU A 399 3.44 13.46 -16.67
C GLU A 399 3.71 14.45 -15.54
N ILE A 400 5.00 14.79 -15.35
CA ILE A 400 5.49 15.62 -14.26
C ILE A 400 6.40 16.71 -14.83
N GLU A 401 6.16 17.95 -14.43
CA GLU A 401 7.05 19.08 -14.69
C GLU A 401 7.64 19.58 -13.36
N PHE A 402 8.95 19.80 -13.31
CA PHE A 402 9.59 20.37 -12.14
C PHE A 402 10.75 21.30 -12.48
N VAL A 403 11.07 22.19 -11.55
CA VAL A 403 12.16 23.16 -11.65
C VAL A 403 13.25 22.83 -10.64
N TRP A 404 14.50 22.82 -11.12
CA TRP A 404 15.70 22.74 -10.30
C TRP A 404 16.77 23.69 -10.82
N LYS A 405 17.26 24.60 -9.97
CA LYS A 405 18.31 25.59 -10.32
C LYS A 405 18.00 26.34 -11.63
N ASP A 406 16.78 26.88 -11.73
CA ASP A 406 16.26 27.63 -12.88
C ASP A 406 16.14 26.85 -14.21
N LYS A 407 16.31 25.52 -14.17
CA LYS A 407 16.07 24.63 -15.30
C LYS A 407 14.77 23.87 -15.10
N THR A 408 13.99 23.75 -16.17
CA THR A 408 12.70 23.05 -16.17
C THR A 408 12.88 21.68 -16.80
N PHE A 409 12.37 20.65 -16.14
CA PHE A 409 12.46 19.26 -16.58
C PHE A 409 11.07 18.65 -16.69
N GLY A 410 10.89 17.83 -17.72
CA GLY A 410 9.72 16.98 -17.91
C GLY A 410 10.07 15.52 -17.64
N ILE A 411 9.20 14.82 -16.93
CA ILE A 411 9.21 13.37 -16.80
C ILE A 411 7.94 12.85 -17.45
N PHE A 412 8.12 12.02 -18.47
CA PHE A 412 7.04 11.44 -19.26
C PHE A 412 7.09 9.93 -19.11
N SER A 413 6.06 9.40 -18.48
CA SER A 413 5.93 7.98 -18.26
C SER A 413 5.35 7.30 -19.49
N LYS A 414 5.68 6.03 -19.66
CA LYS A 414 5.12 5.16 -20.70
C LYS A 414 5.32 5.63 -22.16
N LEU A 415 6.47 6.22 -22.47
CA LEU A 415 6.84 6.58 -23.84
C LEU A 415 7.65 5.49 -24.53
N GLN A 416 7.62 5.49 -25.86
CA GLN A 416 8.52 4.68 -26.68
C GLN A 416 9.58 5.57 -27.35
N LYS A 417 10.83 5.14 -27.29
CA LYS A 417 11.93 5.84 -27.98
C LYS A 417 11.78 5.75 -29.50
N THR A 418 11.49 4.55 -29.99
CA THR A 418 11.12 4.22 -31.37
C THR A 418 9.90 3.28 -31.36
N PRO A 419 9.16 3.10 -32.47
CA PRO A 419 7.99 2.21 -32.51
C PRO A 419 8.26 0.77 -32.03
N ASP A 420 9.48 0.28 -32.23
CA ASP A 420 9.92 -1.06 -31.81
C ASP A 420 10.54 -1.10 -30.41
N SER A 421 10.71 0.05 -29.75
CA SER A 421 11.29 0.13 -28.41
C SER A 421 10.29 -0.28 -27.32
N PRO A 422 10.75 -0.82 -26.19
CA PRO A 422 9.89 -1.00 -25.04
C PRO A 422 9.32 0.34 -24.55
N ILE A 423 8.21 0.25 -23.82
CA ILE A 423 7.64 1.38 -23.08
C ILE A 423 8.59 1.71 -21.91
N GLN A 424 8.98 2.98 -21.80
CA GLN A 424 10.01 3.48 -20.89
C GLN A 424 9.61 4.84 -20.29
N ILE A 425 10.37 5.25 -19.28
CA ILE A 425 10.28 6.57 -18.65
C ILE A 425 11.31 7.49 -19.32
N LEU A 426 10.86 8.63 -19.83
CA LEU A 426 11.70 9.68 -20.37
C LEU A 426 11.86 10.80 -19.35
N ILE A 427 13.09 11.21 -19.07
CA ILE A 427 13.41 12.46 -18.36
C ILE A 427 14.19 13.36 -19.30
N THR A 428 13.80 14.63 -19.42
CA THR A 428 14.50 15.58 -20.28
C THR A 428 14.32 17.01 -19.79
N GLN A 429 15.30 17.87 -20.08
CA GLN A 429 15.16 19.31 -19.88
C GLN A 429 14.26 19.88 -20.98
N VAL A 430 13.23 20.62 -20.57
CA VAL A 430 12.25 21.23 -21.48
C VAL A 430 12.47 22.75 -21.58
N LEU A 431 11.82 23.38 -22.55
CA LEU A 431 11.93 24.84 -22.82
C LEU A 431 13.35 25.29 -23.22
N ILE A 432 14.07 24.42 -23.93
CA ILE A 432 15.39 24.69 -24.52
C ILE A 432 15.39 24.31 -26.00
N ASP A 433 16.34 24.84 -26.78
CA ASP A 433 16.42 24.59 -28.23
C ASP A 433 16.71 23.13 -28.61
N ASN A 434 17.36 22.36 -27.72
CA ASN A 434 17.72 20.96 -27.99
C ASN A 434 17.45 20.03 -26.79
N PRO A 435 16.18 19.73 -26.49
CA PRO A 435 15.81 18.82 -25.39
C PRO A 435 16.41 17.42 -25.54
N GLU A 436 16.54 16.94 -26.78
CA GLU A 436 17.04 15.59 -27.11
C GLU A 436 18.42 15.30 -26.53
N ALA A 437 19.26 16.33 -26.39
CA ALA A 437 20.61 16.19 -25.82
C ALA A 437 20.62 15.87 -24.31
N THR A 438 19.48 16.02 -23.64
CA THR A 438 19.35 15.82 -22.19
C THR A 438 18.49 14.62 -21.81
N GLU A 439 18.04 13.82 -22.80
CA GLU A 439 17.17 12.68 -22.56
C GLU A 439 17.84 11.56 -21.76
N GLY A 440 17.18 11.12 -20.70
CA GLY A 440 17.41 9.85 -20.03
C GLY A 440 16.22 8.93 -20.23
N TRP A 441 16.47 7.70 -20.70
CA TRP A 441 15.46 6.66 -20.91
C TRP A 441 15.66 5.52 -19.91
N TYR A 442 14.61 5.14 -19.20
CA TYR A 442 14.67 4.23 -18.06
C TYR A 442 13.54 3.20 -18.06
N ASP A 443 13.83 1.98 -17.62
CA ASP A 443 12.83 0.90 -17.57
C ASP A 443 12.03 0.94 -16.25
N THR A 444 12.64 1.47 -15.19
CA THR A 444 12.01 1.51 -13.85
C THR A 444 12.13 2.88 -13.17
N PRO A 445 11.20 3.23 -12.25
CA PRO A 445 11.33 4.43 -11.45
C PRO A 445 12.60 4.47 -10.59
N ASP A 446 13.15 3.31 -10.20
CA ASP A 446 14.41 3.24 -9.46
C ASP A 446 15.61 3.67 -10.31
N GLU A 447 15.62 3.32 -11.59
CA GLU A 447 16.65 3.75 -12.54
C GLU A 447 16.50 5.23 -12.89
N ALA A 448 15.26 5.69 -13.10
CA ALA A 448 14.92 7.09 -13.34
C ALA A 448 15.44 8.02 -12.21
N LEU A 449 15.41 7.54 -10.96
CA LEU A 449 15.95 8.25 -9.80
C LEU A 449 17.48 8.45 -9.84
N GLU A 450 18.21 7.72 -10.69
CA GLU A 450 19.66 7.90 -10.87
C GLU A 450 20.02 8.92 -11.95
N TYR A 451 19.03 9.53 -12.64
CA TYR A 451 19.28 10.66 -13.55
C TYR A 451 19.99 11.81 -12.83
N VAL A 452 21.01 12.39 -13.47
CA VAL A 452 21.88 13.41 -12.85
C VAL A 452 21.60 14.79 -13.43
N ILE A 453 21.30 15.75 -12.55
CA ILE A 453 21.08 17.15 -12.87
C ILE A 453 22.15 17.98 -12.15
N ASP A 454 23.06 18.61 -12.91
CA ASP A 454 24.14 19.45 -12.38
C ASP A 454 24.97 18.77 -11.26
N GLY A 455 25.24 17.47 -11.43
CA GLY A 455 26.03 16.67 -10.49
C GLY A 455 25.26 16.10 -9.30
N GLU A 456 23.95 16.36 -9.19
CA GLU A 456 23.07 15.80 -8.16
C GLU A 456 22.13 14.76 -8.78
N ARG A 457 21.94 13.61 -8.13
CA ARG A 457 20.99 12.60 -8.60
C ARG A 457 19.57 13.02 -8.26
N LEU A 458 18.63 12.67 -9.14
CA LEU A 458 17.20 12.92 -8.94
C LEU A 458 16.71 12.39 -7.59
N ARG A 459 17.17 11.19 -7.19
CA ARG A 459 16.95 10.59 -5.85
C ARG A 459 17.18 11.54 -4.69
N ASP A 460 18.23 12.35 -4.79
CA ASP A 460 18.71 13.20 -3.70
C ASP A 460 17.98 14.56 -3.69
N ILE A 461 17.33 14.95 -4.80
CA ILE A 461 16.68 16.26 -4.95
C ILE A 461 15.15 16.19 -5.09
N ILE A 462 14.56 15.06 -5.49
CA ILE A 462 13.13 14.97 -5.91
C ILE A 462 12.12 15.43 -4.84
N THR A 463 12.45 15.33 -3.55
CA THR A 463 11.58 15.83 -2.46
C THR A 463 11.76 17.31 -2.12
N ARG A 464 12.70 17.96 -2.82
CA ARG A 464 13.11 19.36 -2.65
C ARG A 464 12.94 20.20 -3.92
N VAL A 465 12.70 19.57 -5.08
CA VAL A 465 12.40 20.30 -6.33
C VAL A 465 11.06 21.00 -6.23
N GLU A 466 10.91 22.07 -7.02
CA GLU A 466 9.63 22.74 -7.21
C GLU A 466 8.85 22.00 -8.30
N VAL A 467 7.87 21.19 -7.93
CA VAL A 467 7.03 20.45 -8.88
C VAL A 467 5.93 21.38 -9.37
N THR A 468 6.04 21.84 -10.62
CA THR A 468 5.13 22.82 -11.23
C THR A 468 3.87 22.16 -11.77
N ASP A 469 3.98 20.95 -12.32
CA ASP A 469 2.84 20.13 -12.73
C ASP A 469 3.05 18.66 -12.37
N ARG A 470 1.95 18.00 -12.02
CA ARG A 470 1.89 16.57 -11.70
C ARG A 470 0.48 16.09 -11.99
N THR A 471 0.32 15.26 -12.99
CA THR A 471 -1.00 14.79 -13.45
C THR A 471 -1.73 13.87 -12.46
N ILE A 472 -1.00 13.05 -11.67
CA ILE A 472 -1.55 12.17 -10.62
C ILE A 472 -0.59 11.94 -9.45
#